data_AF-A0A661KRS7-F1
#
_entry.id   AF-A0A661KRS7-F1
#
_cell.length_a   1.000
_cell.length_b   1.000
_cell.length_c   1.000
_cell.angle_alpha   90.00
_cell.angle_beta   90.00
_cell.angle_gamma   90.00
#
_symmetry.space_group_name_H-M   'P 1'
#
loop_
_entity.id
_entity.type
_entity.pdbx_description
1 polymer ?
#
loop_
_entity_poly.entity_id
_entity_poly.type
_entity_poly.pdbx_seq_one_letter_code
_entity_poly.pdbx_strand_id
1 'polypeptide(L)'
;MTIKCPVCGTRYCSEHFDRWWNRKKFDWNNSSFLAQCCPNHFDKWWDEDKYNWNSGSWSLARFCFNYFNIWWNPNKFNWKDGSWALARYCVKYFDMWWDADKYNWERDSNYLAHYCAEYFDIWWDLNRFNIKHLDTLELFCSEHKDKWIELKLYQDLST
;
A
#
# COMPACT_ATOMS: atom_id res chain seq x y z
N MET A 1 4.59 26.48 0.84
CA MET A 1 6.03 26.78 0.63
C MET A 1 6.76 25.45 0.49
N THR A 2 7.43 25.17 -0.62
CA THR A 2 8.15 23.89 -0.80
C THR A 2 9.43 23.88 0.02
N ILE A 3 9.55 22.94 0.96
CA ILE A 3 10.75 22.73 1.76
C ILE A 3 11.90 22.31 0.84
N LYS A 4 12.96 23.11 0.81
CA LYS A 4 14.22 22.81 0.13
C LYS A 4 15.33 22.71 1.17
N CYS A 5 16.25 21.79 0.93
CA CYS A 5 17.47 21.70 1.72
C CYS A 5 18.27 23.01 1.61
N PRO A 6 18.68 23.64 2.74
CA PRO A 6 19.50 24.85 2.70
C PRO A 6 20.94 24.58 2.23
N VAL A 7 21.38 23.31 2.20
CA VAL A 7 22.74 22.92 1.80
C VAL A 7 22.82 22.64 0.30
N CYS A 8 21.96 21.75 -0.21
CA CYS A 8 22.04 21.30 -1.61
C CYS A 8 20.84 21.73 -2.48
N GLY A 9 19.84 22.43 -1.94
CA GLY A 9 18.66 22.88 -2.68
C GLY A 9 17.62 21.79 -3.01
N THR A 10 17.96 20.51 -2.83
CA THR A 10 17.06 19.36 -3.06
C THR A 10 15.86 19.40 -2.13
N ARG A 11 14.66 19.13 -2.66
CA ARG A 11 13.43 19.02 -1.86
C ARG A 11 13.50 17.78 -0.97
N TYR A 12 13.12 17.91 0.30
CA TYR A 12 13.11 16.82 1.28
C TYR A 12 14.41 16.00 1.30
N CYS A 13 15.57 16.67 1.29
CA CYS A 13 16.88 16.01 1.27
C CYS A 13 17.11 15.16 2.52
N SER A 14 17.25 13.85 2.35
CA SER A 14 17.52 12.91 3.46
C SER A 14 18.88 13.13 4.11
N GLU A 15 19.92 13.44 3.33
CA GLU A 15 21.30 13.59 3.83
C GLU A 15 21.43 14.75 4.82
N HIS A 16 20.71 15.84 4.55
CA HIS A 16 20.72 17.04 5.38
C HIS A 16 19.41 17.21 6.16
N PHE A 17 18.77 16.08 6.55
CA PHE A 17 17.46 16.07 7.21
C PHE A 17 17.38 17.06 8.37
N ASP A 18 18.35 17.00 9.30
CA ASP A 18 18.37 17.85 10.50
C ASP A 18 18.58 19.35 10.19
N ARG A 19 18.95 19.72 8.96
CA ARG A 19 19.14 21.13 8.56
C ARG A 19 17.84 21.81 8.16
N TRP A 20 16.85 21.06 7.69
CA TRP A 20 15.57 21.62 7.27
C TRP A 20 14.38 21.08 8.07
N TRP A 21 14.53 19.92 8.71
CA TRP A 21 13.47 19.30 9.48
C TRP A 21 13.05 20.19 10.66
N ASN A 22 11.75 20.46 10.73
CA ASN A 22 11.15 21.13 11.87
C ASN A 22 9.72 20.64 12.06
N ARG A 23 9.51 19.78 13.06
CA ARG A 23 8.20 19.14 13.34
C ARG A 23 7.04 20.13 13.49
N LYS A 24 7.30 21.33 14.04
CA LYS A 24 6.27 22.36 14.29
C LYS A 24 5.96 23.18 13.04
N LYS A 25 6.90 23.31 12.11
CA LYS A 25 6.75 24.11 10.88
C LYS A 25 6.47 23.27 9.63
N PHE A 26 6.61 21.95 9.71
CA PHE A 26 6.34 21.04 8.61
C PHE A 26 4.85 21.04 8.24
N ASP A 27 4.55 21.14 6.94
CA ASP A 27 3.19 20.98 6.42
C ASP A 27 2.85 19.50 6.32
N TRP A 28 2.11 19.01 7.30
CA TRP A 28 1.77 17.59 7.42
C TRP A 28 0.88 17.06 6.31
N ASN A 29 0.23 17.92 5.51
CA ASN A 29 -0.45 17.48 4.29
C ASN A 29 0.51 16.81 3.30
N ASN A 30 1.80 17.17 3.38
CA ASN A 30 2.89 16.65 2.58
C ASN A 30 3.69 15.52 3.28
N SER A 31 3.16 14.90 4.34
CA SER A 31 3.89 13.88 5.13
C SER A 31 4.29 12.64 4.31
N SER A 32 3.61 12.34 3.20
CA SER A 32 4.01 11.26 2.29
C SER A 32 5.41 11.46 1.70
N PHE A 33 5.89 12.70 1.59
CA PHE A 33 7.27 12.96 1.16
C PHE A 33 8.30 12.57 2.22
N LEU A 34 7.94 12.56 3.51
CA LEU A 34 8.85 12.08 4.56
C LEU A 34 9.07 10.58 4.43
N ALA A 35 8.01 9.80 4.17
CA ALA A 35 8.10 8.38 3.90
C ALA A 35 8.93 8.09 2.64
N GLN A 36 8.67 8.83 1.55
CA GLN A 36 9.34 8.63 0.27
C GLN A 36 10.83 9.02 0.28
N CYS A 37 11.16 10.17 0.87
CA CYS A 37 12.48 10.77 0.75
C CYS A 37 13.36 10.54 1.99
N CYS A 38 12.76 10.32 3.17
CA CYS A 38 13.48 10.25 4.43
C CYS A 38 13.09 9.02 5.29
N PRO A 39 12.94 7.80 4.72
CA PRO A 39 12.58 6.61 5.51
C PRO A 39 13.66 6.24 6.55
N ASN A 40 14.92 6.61 6.32
CA ASN A 40 16.01 6.39 7.27
C ASN A 40 15.97 7.30 8.51
N HIS A 41 15.08 8.29 8.53
CA HIS A 41 14.85 9.19 9.68
C HIS A 41 13.44 9.00 10.27
N PHE A 42 12.83 7.82 10.05
CA PHE A 42 11.45 7.52 10.44
C PHE A 42 11.18 7.85 11.91
N ASP A 43 12.09 7.47 12.80
CA ASP A 43 12.04 7.75 14.25
C ASP A 43 11.94 9.26 14.58
N LYS A 44 12.52 10.13 13.74
CA LYS A 44 12.53 11.58 13.97
C LYS A 44 11.25 12.27 13.54
N TRP A 45 10.61 11.78 12.48
CA TRP A 45 9.43 12.43 11.90
C TRP A 45 8.13 11.70 12.13
N TRP A 46 8.14 10.42 12.53
CA TRP A 46 6.91 9.68 12.74
C TRP A 46 6.02 10.34 13.80
N ASP A 47 4.75 10.51 13.44
CA ASP A 47 3.70 11.05 14.29
C ASP A 47 2.36 10.55 13.73
N GLU A 48 1.80 9.54 14.38
CA GLU A 48 0.59 8.84 13.92
C GLU A 48 -0.62 9.77 13.80
N ASP A 49 -0.69 10.82 14.62
CA ASP A 49 -1.83 11.74 14.65
C ASP A 49 -1.69 12.89 13.66
N LYS A 50 -0.46 13.18 13.23
CA LYS A 50 -0.20 14.24 12.24
C LYS A 50 -0.02 13.71 10.83
N TYR A 51 0.37 12.45 10.67
CA TYR A 51 0.59 11.87 9.35
C TYR A 51 -0.70 11.97 8.49
N ASN A 52 -0.58 12.45 7.25
CA ASN A 52 -1.69 12.48 6.31
C ASN A 52 -1.98 11.07 5.78
N TRP A 53 -2.79 10.32 6.52
CA TRP A 53 -3.23 8.97 6.15
C TRP A 53 -3.96 8.93 4.82
N ASN A 54 -4.79 9.93 4.53
CA ASN A 54 -5.61 9.97 3.33
C ASN A 54 -4.75 9.96 2.05
N SER A 55 -3.72 10.79 1.95
CA SER A 55 -2.87 10.83 0.76
C SER A 55 -1.58 10.01 0.87
N GLY A 56 -1.20 9.62 2.09
CA GLY A 56 0.12 9.08 2.40
C GLY A 56 0.18 7.59 2.73
N SER A 57 -0.94 6.93 3.05
CA SER A 57 -0.94 5.54 3.53
C SER A 57 -0.11 4.57 2.66
N TRP A 58 -0.28 4.64 1.33
CA TRP A 58 0.46 3.82 0.38
C TRP A 58 1.99 4.02 0.48
N SER A 59 2.43 5.23 0.85
CA SER A 59 3.86 5.56 0.95
C SER A 59 4.50 4.96 2.21
N LEU A 60 3.74 4.79 3.31
CA LEU A 60 4.20 4.02 4.46
C LEU A 60 4.41 2.55 4.09
N ALA A 61 3.43 1.95 3.42
CA ALA A 61 3.52 0.57 2.96
C ALA A 61 4.68 0.37 1.97
N ARG A 62 4.93 1.32 1.06
CA ARG A 62 5.99 1.19 0.05
C ARG A 62 7.40 1.48 0.57
N PHE A 63 7.57 2.55 1.33
CA PHE A 63 8.91 3.06 1.68
C PHE A 63 9.28 2.83 3.15
N CYS A 64 8.29 2.58 4.00
CA CYS A 64 8.47 2.36 5.44
C CYS A 64 7.99 0.97 5.88
N PHE A 65 7.96 -0.02 4.97
CA PHE A 65 7.53 -1.39 5.29
C PHE A 65 8.35 -2.05 6.41
N ASN A 66 9.61 -1.66 6.60
CA ASN A 66 10.43 -2.14 7.71
C ASN A 66 9.95 -1.65 9.09
N TYR A 67 9.11 -0.61 9.12
CA TYR A 67 8.50 -0.06 10.34
C TYR A 67 7.02 -0.43 10.48
N PHE A 68 6.55 -1.45 9.75
CA PHE A 68 5.14 -1.85 9.69
C PHE A 68 4.51 -1.96 11.09
N ASN A 69 5.16 -2.67 12.02
CA ASN A 69 4.65 -2.85 13.39
C ASN A 69 4.52 -1.56 14.21
N ILE A 70 5.10 -0.44 13.75
CA ILE A 70 5.04 0.86 14.42
C ILE A 70 3.92 1.72 13.82
N TRP A 71 3.80 1.75 12.50
CA TRP A 71 2.79 2.60 11.85
C TRP A 71 1.47 1.90 11.59
N TRP A 72 1.41 0.57 11.58
CA TRP A 72 0.19 -0.13 11.16
C TRP A 72 -1.00 0.23 12.04
N ASN A 73 -2.02 0.86 11.43
CA ASN A 73 -3.30 1.14 12.06
C ASN A 73 -4.42 0.92 11.01
N PRO A 74 -5.18 -0.19 11.08
CA PRO A 74 -6.19 -0.52 10.09
C PRO A 74 -7.40 0.42 10.08
N ASN A 75 -7.57 1.26 11.10
CA ASN A 75 -8.65 2.24 11.20
C ASN A 75 -8.24 3.61 10.61
N LYS A 76 -6.94 3.91 10.55
CA LYS A 76 -6.43 5.13 9.92
C LYS A 76 -5.98 4.91 8.48
N PHE A 77 -5.54 3.71 8.13
CA PHE A 77 -5.04 3.39 6.78
C PHE A 77 -6.08 3.69 5.69
N ASN A 78 -5.68 4.39 4.63
CA ASN A 78 -6.51 4.61 3.46
C ASN A 78 -6.50 3.36 2.57
N TRP A 79 -7.45 2.46 2.82
CA TRP A 79 -7.66 1.25 2.02
C TRP A 79 -8.02 1.53 0.57
N LYS A 80 -8.79 2.61 0.30
CA LYS A 80 -9.26 2.94 -1.04
C LYS A 80 -8.12 3.24 -2.01
N ASP A 81 -7.06 3.91 -1.56
CA ASP A 81 -5.93 4.27 -2.42
C ASP A 81 -4.61 3.56 -2.05
N GLY A 82 -4.60 2.81 -0.96
CA GLY A 82 -3.40 2.17 -0.41
C GLY A 82 -3.40 0.65 -0.38
N SER A 83 -4.53 -0.03 -0.62
CA SER A 83 -4.61 -1.50 -0.49
C SER A 83 -3.59 -2.24 -1.36
N TRP A 84 -3.42 -1.83 -2.62
CA TRP A 84 -2.39 -2.39 -3.51
C TRP A 84 -0.97 -2.37 -2.91
N ALA A 85 -0.65 -1.33 -2.12
CA ALA A 85 0.69 -1.17 -1.55
C ALA A 85 0.94 -2.16 -0.40
N LEU A 86 -0.12 -2.55 0.34
CA LEU A 86 -0.03 -3.61 1.35
C LEU A 86 0.27 -4.95 0.68
N ALA A 87 -0.52 -5.32 -0.34
CA ALA A 87 -0.32 -6.56 -1.08
C ALA A 87 1.09 -6.64 -1.69
N ARG A 88 1.56 -5.54 -2.31
CA ARG A 88 2.84 -5.52 -3.01
C ARG A 88 4.08 -5.46 -2.11
N TYR A 89 4.04 -4.65 -1.05
CA TYR A 89 5.24 -4.33 -0.26
C TYR A 89 5.20 -4.86 1.16
N CYS A 90 4.02 -5.22 1.68
CA CYS A 90 3.82 -5.72 3.03
C CYS A 90 3.31 -7.17 3.03
N VAL A 91 3.60 -7.97 1.99
CA VAL A 91 3.18 -9.38 1.91
C VAL A 91 3.61 -10.20 3.12
N LYS A 92 4.82 -9.97 3.66
CA LYS A 92 5.30 -10.64 4.89
C LYS A 92 4.45 -10.38 6.14
N TYR A 93 3.54 -9.41 6.09
CA TYR A 93 2.61 -9.05 7.16
C TYR A 93 1.16 -9.35 6.78
N PHE A 94 0.92 -10.22 5.79
CA PHE A 94 -0.41 -10.53 5.25
C PHE A 94 -1.43 -10.80 6.36
N ASP A 95 -1.12 -11.70 7.29
CA ASP A 95 -2.02 -12.06 8.40
C ASP A 95 -2.36 -10.89 9.35
N MET A 96 -1.56 -9.82 9.34
CA MET A 96 -1.80 -8.63 10.16
C MET A 96 -2.64 -7.56 9.47
N TRP A 97 -2.52 -7.42 8.15
CA TRP A 97 -3.26 -6.41 7.40
C TRP A 97 -4.45 -6.98 6.63
N TRP A 98 -4.54 -8.28 6.40
CA TRP A 98 -5.61 -8.81 5.59
C TRP A 98 -6.98 -8.56 6.24
N ASP A 99 -7.84 -7.85 5.51
CA ASP A 99 -9.23 -7.58 5.88
C ASP A 99 -10.03 -7.49 4.58
N ALA A 100 -10.78 -8.56 4.28
CA ALA A 100 -11.55 -8.67 3.05
C ALA A 100 -12.63 -7.57 2.94
N ASP A 101 -13.17 -7.07 4.05
CA ASP A 101 -14.21 -6.04 4.04
C ASP A 101 -13.66 -4.64 3.80
N LYS A 102 -12.36 -4.42 4.09
CA LYS A 102 -11.70 -3.14 3.85
C LYS A 102 -10.90 -3.10 2.55
N TYR A 103 -10.40 -4.24 2.08
CA TYR A 103 -9.57 -4.30 0.88
C TYR A 103 -10.27 -3.71 -0.35
N ASN A 104 -9.54 -2.92 -1.15
CA ASN A 104 -10.11 -2.35 -2.38
C ASN A 104 -10.14 -3.37 -3.53
N TRP A 105 -11.15 -4.23 -3.54
CA TRP A 105 -11.36 -5.21 -4.60
C TRP A 105 -11.46 -4.59 -5.99
N GLU A 106 -12.24 -3.51 -6.13
CA GLU A 106 -12.49 -2.88 -7.43
C GLU A 106 -11.19 -2.43 -8.10
N ARG A 107 -10.27 -1.81 -7.35
CA ARG A 107 -9.05 -1.25 -7.97
C ARG A 107 -7.83 -2.14 -7.84
N ASP A 108 -7.79 -2.98 -6.80
CA ASP A 108 -6.55 -3.60 -6.36
C ASP A 108 -6.61 -5.14 -6.32
N SER A 109 -7.70 -5.80 -6.77
CA SER A 109 -7.78 -7.30 -6.76
C SER A 109 -6.60 -7.98 -7.47
N ASN A 110 -6.09 -7.39 -8.56
CA ASN A 110 -4.95 -7.94 -9.31
C ASN A 110 -3.66 -8.00 -8.48
N TYR A 111 -3.51 -7.15 -7.46
CA TYR A 111 -2.33 -7.17 -6.60
C TYR A 111 -2.33 -8.38 -5.66
N LEU A 112 -3.49 -8.89 -5.25
CA LEU A 112 -3.57 -10.13 -4.46
C LEU A 112 -3.12 -11.32 -5.30
N ALA A 113 -3.62 -11.41 -6.54
CA ALA A 113 -3.21 -12.47 -7.47
C ALA A 113 -1.71 -12.46 -7.74
N HIS A 114 -1.13 -11.28 -8.01
CA HIS A 114 0.28 -11.17 -8.35
C HIS A 114 1.21 -11.33 -7.15
N TYR A 115 0.92 -10.67 -6.02
CA TYR A 115 1.87 -10.56 -4.91
C TYR A 115 1.52 -11.43 -3.71
N CYS A 116 0.28 -11.93 -3.62
CA CYS A 116 -0.20 -12.72 -2.49
C CYS A 116 -0.76 -14.08 -2.96
N ALA A 117 -0.26 -14.62 -4.07
CA ALA A 117 -0.69 -15.92 -4.60
C ALA A 117 -0.56 -17.05 -3.56
N GLU A 118 0.47 -17.02 -2.71
CA GLU A 118 0.66 -18.00 -1.63
C GLU A 118 -0.48 -18.00 -0.59
N TYR A 119 -1.24 -16.90 -0.50
CA TYR A 119 -2.39 -16.73 0.40
C TYR A 119 -3.73 -16.90 -0.33
N PHE A 120 -3.75 -17.48 -1.55
CA PHE A 120 -4.95 -17.59 -2.39
C PHE A 120 -6.16 -18.11 -1.64
N ASP A 121 -6.00 -19.18 -0.87
CA ASP A 121 -7.08 -19.83 -0.15
C ASP A 121 -7.69 -18.98 0.97
N ILE A 122 -7.02 -17.89 1.37
CA ILE A 122 -7.48 -16.96 2.40
C ILE A 122 -8.19 -15.76 1.78
N TRP A 123 -7.66 -15.20 0.68
CA TRP A 123 -8.25 -14.01 0.07
C TRP A 123 -9.26 -14.32 -1.03
N TRP A 124 -9.22 -15.50 -1.65
CA TRP A 124 -10.09 -15.77 -2.79
C TRP A 124 -11.58 -15.67 -2.42
N ASP A 125 -12.28 -14.78 -3.12
CA ASP A 125 -13.73 -14.63 -3.03
C ASP A 125 -14.29 -14.34 -4.43
N LEU A 126 -15.04 -15.30 -4.96
CA LEU A 126 -15.68 -15.25 -6.27
C LEU A 126 -16.58 -14.02 -6.44
N ASN A 127 -17.24 -13.58 -5.37
CA ASN A 127 -18.19 -12.47 -5.42
C ASN A 127 -17.53 -11.10 -5.28
N ARG A 128 -16.28 -11.05 -4.82
CA ARG A 128 -15.55 -9.79 -4.59
C ARG A 128 -14.49 -9.53 -5.63
N PHE A 129 -13.84 -10.58 -6.17
CA PHE A 129 -12.75 -10.41 -7.12
C PHE A 129 -13.20 -9.61 -8.35
N ASN A 130 -12.44 -8.57 -8.70
CA ASN A 130 -12.78 -7.77 -9.88
C ASN A 130 -12.50 -8.57 -11.17
N ILE A 131 -13.56 -8.90 -11.91
CA ILE A 131 -13.49 -9.63 -13.19
C ILE A 131 -12.60 -8.97 -14.23
N LYS A 132 -12.40 -7.64 -14.19
CA LYS A 132 -11.47 -6.94 -15.09
C LYS A 132 -10.01 -7.36 -14.86
N HIS A 133 -9.73 -8.05 -13.77
CA HIS A 133 -8.40 -8.53 -13.40
C HIS A 133 -8.24 -10.05 -13.58
N LEU A 134 -9.18 -10.74 -14.24
CA LEU A 134 -9.15 -12.19 -14.43
C LEU A 134 -7.85 -12.71 -15.07
N ASP A 135 -7.27 -11.98 -16.02
CA ASP A 135 -5.99 -12.34 -16.65
C ASP A 135 -4.87 -12.50 -15.61
N THR A 136 -4.94 -11.78 -14.48
CA THR A 136 -3.94 -11.91 -13.42
C THR A 136 -4.06 -13.22 -12.63
N LEU A 137 -5.25 -13.81 -12.52
CA LEU A 137 -5.42 -15.15 -11.96
C LEU A 137 -4.81 -16.21 -12.88
N GLU A 138 -4.98 -16.06 -14.19
CA GLU A 138 -4.41 -16.99 -15.16
C GLU A 138 -2.87 -16.96 -15.15
N LEU A 139 -2.29 -15.77 -15.01
CA LEU A 139 -0.84 -15.59 -14.98
C LEU A 139 -0.21 -16.03 -13.65
N PHE A 140 -0.83 -15.72 -12.51
CA PHE A 140 -0.19 -15.85 -11.19
C PHE A 140 -0.84 -16.89 -10.26
N CYS A 141 -2.05 -17.34 -10.56
CA CYS A 141 -2.82 -18.27 -9.72
C CYS A 141 -3.30 -19.50 -10.51
N SER A 142 -2.51 -19.94 -11.50
CA SER A 142 -2.86 -21.08 -12.36
C SER A 142 -2.97 -22.40 -11.60
N GLU A 143 -2.29 -22.53 -10.46
CA GLU A 143 -2.40 -23.70 -9.56
C GLU A 143 -3.79 -23.82 -8.91
N HIS A 144 -4.54 -22.72 -8.80
CA HIS A 144 -5.89 -22.67 -8.25
C HIS A 144 -6.96 -22.52 -9.32
N LYS A 145 -6.65 -22.89 -10.58
CA LYS A 145 -7.54 -22.71 -11.73
C LYS A 145 -8.92 -23.34 -11.54
N ASP A 146 -8.99 -24.49 -10.85
CA ASP A 146 -10.23 -25.15 -10.48
C ASP A 146 -11.20 -24.24 -9.70
N LYS A 147 -10.68 -23.28 -8.92
CA LYS A 147 -11.49 -22.37 -8.07
C LYS A 147 -12.04 -21.15 -8.80
N TRP A 148 -11.40 -20.72 -9.89
CA TRP A 148 -11.76 -19.47 -10.57
C TRP A 148 -12.15 -19.64 -12.04
N ILE A 149 -11.98 -20.82 -12.64
CA ILE A 149 -12.29 -21.05 -14.05
C ILE A 149 -13.75 -20.79 -14.40
N GLU A 150 -14.69 -21.07 -13.49
CA GLU A 150 -16.11 -20.81 -13.71
C GLU A 150 -16.40 -19.32 -13.93
N LEU A 151 -15.67 -18.44 -13.23
CA LEU A 151 -15.79 -16.99 -13.37
C LEU A 151 -15.40 -16.54 -14.80
N LYS A 152 -14.34 -17.13 -15.35
CA LYS A 152 -13.86 -16.85 -16.70
C LYS A 152 -14.86 -17.35 -17.76
N LEU A 153 -15.36 -18.58 -17.61
CA LEU A 153 -16.36 -19.13 -18.52
C LEU A 153 -17.65 -18.31 -18.54
N TYR A 154 -18.11 -17.84 -17.37
CA TYR A 154 -19.26 -16.95 -17.30
C TYR A 154 -19.00 -15.61 -18.02
N GLN A 155 -17.82 -15.01 -17.83
CA GLN A 155 -17.44 -13.79 -18.52
C GLN A 155 -17.44 -13.97 -20.05
N ASP A 156 -16.77 -15.00 -20.55
CA ASP A 156 -16.64 -15.29 -21.99
C ASP A 156 -18.02 -15.52 -22.66
N LEU A 157 -18.98 -16.10 -21.93
CA LEU A 157 -20.35 -16.31 -22.42
C LEU A 157 -21.22 -15.05 -22.36
N SER A 158 -20.82 -14.04 -21.58
CA SER A 158 -21.58 -12.80 -21.36
C SER A 158 -21.16 -11.63 -22.26
N THR A 159 -20.06 -11.78 -23.01
CA THR A 159 -19.45 -10.79 -23.92
C THR A 159 -19.65 -11.15 -25.39
#